data_AF-A0A7K6L0Q2-F1
#
_entry.id   AF-A0A7K6L0Q2-F1
#
_cell.length_a   1.000
_cell.length_b   1.000
_cell.length_c   1.000
_cell.angle_alpha   90.00
_cell.angle_beta   90.00
_cell.angle_gamma   90.00
#
_symmetry.space_group_name_H-M   'P 1'
#
loop_
_entity.id
_entity.type
_entity.pdbx_description
1 polymer ?
#
loop_
_entity_poly.entity_id
_entity_poly.type
_entity_poly.pdbx_seq_one_letter_code
_entity_poly.pdbx_strand_id
1 'polypeptide(L)'
;WMCCPKGWKRFQGSCYFLSTDKMNWAESEQNCTGMGSQLVVINSRAEQQIKKEPKRENFYIGLTAEKVGQWQWVDKTPYNVTA
;
A
#
# COMPACT_ATOMS: atom_id res chain seq x y z
N TRP A 1 13.95 -13.84 -11.75
CA TRP A 1 14.20 -12.39 -11.84
C TRP A 1 13.70 -11.76 -10.53
N MET A 2 14.58 -11.35 -9.60
CA MET A 2 14.22 -11.09 -8.19
C MET A 2 14.52 -9.66 -7.68
N CYS A 3 14.67 -8.69 -8.58
CA CYS A 3 15.08 -7.34 -8.23
C CYS A 3 13.87 -6.39 -8.26
N CYS A 4 13.60 -5.74 -7.12
CA CYS A 4 12.68 -4.60 -7.08
C CYS A 4 13.34 -3.37 -7.73
N PRO A 5 12.54 -2.43 -8.29
CA PRO A 5 13.09 -1.19 -8.83
C PRO A 5 13.86 -0.39 -7.76
N LYS A 6 14.77 0.48 -8.19
CA LYS A 6 15.56 1.30 -7.26
C LYS A 6 14.62 2.20 -6.44
N GLY A 7 14.76 2.16 -5.11
CA GLY A 7 13.88 2.88 -4.17
C GLY A 7 12.69 2.05 -3.67
N TRP A 8 12.52 0.82 -4.14
CA TRP A 8 11.49 -0.11 -3.66
C TRP A 8 12.09 -1.11 -2.67
N LYS A 9 11.35 -1.36 -1.59
CA LYS A 9 11.71 -2.32 -0.54
C LYS A 9 11.10 -3.67 -0.87
N ARG A 10 11.93 -4.72 -0.92
CA ARG A 10 11.43 -6.08 -1.11
C ARG A 10 10.97 -6.66 0.23
N PHE A 11 9.77 -7.19 0.29
CA PHE A 11 9.26 -7.88 1.46
C PHE A 11 8.32 -9.02 1.04
N GLN A 12 8.50 -10.23 1.59
CA GLN A 12 7.64 -11.40 1.31
C GLN A 12 7.41 -11.69 -0.20
N GLY A 13 8.40 -11.41 -1.07
CA GLY A 13 8.27 -11.62 -2.52
C GLY A 13 7.59 -10.49 -3.30
N SER A 14 7.08 -9.47 -2.60
CA SER A 14 6.51 -8.25 -3.20
C SER A 14 7.47 -7.06 -3.07
N CYS A 15 7.28 -6.06 -3.92
CA CYS A 15 8.02 -4.80 -3.90
C CYS A 15 7.13 -3.69 -3.37
N TYR A 16 7.61 -2.93 -2.39
CA TYR A 16 6.89 -1.86 -1.72
C TYR A 16 7.59 -0.53 -1.94
N PHE A 17 6.83 0.49 -2.31
CA PHE A 17 7.32 1.85 -2.43
C PHE A 17 6.68 2.72 -1.36
N LEU A 18 7.51 3.39 -0.57
CA LEU A 18 7.07 4.35 0.44
C LEU A 18 7.26 5.74 -0.16
N SER A 19 6.17 6.33 -0.65
CA SER A 19 6.20 7.72 -1.08
C SER A 19 6.38 8.64 0.13
N THR A 20 7.28 9.61 0.02
CA THR A 20 7.47 10.67 1.01
C THR A 20 6.62 11.91 0.72
N ASP A 21 5.92 11.92 -0.42
CA ASP A 21 5.09 13.04 -0.85
C ASP A 21 3.75 13.06 -0.10
N LYS A 22 3.35 14.24 0.37
CA LYS A 22 2.07 14.46 1.05
C LYS A 22 0.98 14.72 0.02
N MET A 23 0.52 13.65 -0.61
CA MET A 23 -0.60 13.65 -1.54
C MET A 23 -1.88 13.19 -0.85
N ASN A 24 -3.06 13.55 -1.35
CA ASN A 24 -4.30 12.95 -0.87
C ASN A 24 -4.43 11.48 -1.33
N TRP A 25 -5.43 10.75 -0.83
CA TRP A 25 -5.59 9.33 -1.16
C TRP A 25 -5.74 9.08 -2.67
N ALA A 26 -6.57 9.88 -3.35
CA ALA A 26 -6.82 9.74 -4.79
C ALA A 26 -5.58 10.06 -5.63
N GLU A 27 -4.86 11.12 -5.30
CA GLU A 27 -3.58 11.48 -5.93
C GLU A 27 -2.53 10.38 -5.71
N SER A 28 -2.48 9.81 -4.50
CA SER A 28 -1.57 8.70 -4.18
C SER A 28 -1.90 7.45 -5.00
N GLU A 29 -3.19 7.13 -5.15
CA GLU A 29 -3.66 6.04 -6.02
C GLU A 29 -3.29 6.27 -7.48
N GLN A 30 -3.55 7.47 -8.00
CA GLN A 30 -3.19 7.82 -9.38
C GLN A 30 -1.68 7.77 -9.61
N ASN A 31 -0.87 8.24 -8.66
CA ASN A 31 0.58 8.18 -8.75
C ASN A 31 1.09 6.73 -8.73
N CYS A 32 0.59 5.89 -7.82
CA CYS A 32 0.90 4.46 -7.79
C CYS A 32 0.52 3.78 -9.10
N THR A 33 -0.68 4.06 -9.63
CA THR A 33 -1.17 3.50 -10.89
C THR A 33 -0.33 3.97 -12.08
N GLY A 34 0.08 5.24 -12.09
CA GLY A 34 0.98 5.81 -13.09
C GLY A 34 2.39 5.20 -13.08
N MET A 35 2.84 4.70 -11.91
CA MET A 35 4.08 3.92 -11.78
C MET A 35 3.91 2.44 -12.17
N GLY A 36 2.74 2.01 -12.64
CA GLY A 36 2.44 0.60 -12.93
C GLY A 36 2.30 -0.25 -11.67
N SER A 37 1.91 0.38 -10.56
CA SER A 37 1.73 -0.24 -9.25
C SER A 37 0.38 0.10 -8.64
N GLN A 38 0.15 -0.32 -7.41
CA GLN A 38 -1.06 -0.01 -6.65
C GLN A 38 -0.71 0.37 -5.22
N LEU A 39 -1.62 1.09 -4.56
CA LEU A 39 -1.49 1.37 -3.14
C LEU A 39 -1.37 0.06 -2.34
N VAL A 40 -0.61 0.10 -1.25
CA VAL A 40 -0.27 -1.11 -0.51
C VAL A 40 -1.51 -1.78 0.10
N VAL A 41 -1.63 -3.08 -0.16
CA VAL A 41 -2.62 -3.97 0.46
C VAL A 41 -1.94 -4.68 1.63
N ILE A 42 -2.55 -4.64 2.80
CA ILE A 42 -1.99 -5.26 4.01
C ILE A 42 -2.72 -6.56 4.25
N ASN A 43 -2.10 -7.65 3.80
CA ASN A 43 -2.54 -9.02 3.99
C ASN A 43 -1.93 -9.68 5.23
N SER A 44 -0.93 -9.05 5.87
CA SER A 44 -0.24 -9.63 7.02
C SER A 44 0.24 -8.58 8.03
N ARG A 45 0.20 -8.95 9.32
CA ARG A 45 0.86 -8.18 10.40
C ARG A 45 2.35 -7.92 10.13
N ALA A 46 2.99 -8.80 9.34
CA ALA A 46 4.37 -8.63 8.91
C ALA A 46 4.53 -7.41 7.97
N GLU A 47 3.57 -7.13 7.09
CA GLU A 47 3.58 -5.95 6.21
C GLU A 47 3.30 -4.66 6.99
N GLN A 48 2.60 -4.73 8.12
CA GLN A 48 2.51 -3.59 9.03
C GLN A 48 3.88 -3.15 9.57
N GLN A 49 4.91 -4.02 9.57
CA GLN A 49 6.26 -3.59 9.93
C GLN A 49 6.90 -2.70 8.88
N ILE A 50 6.46 -2.73 7.62
CA ILE A 50 6.92 -1.80 6.58
C ILE A 50 6.53 -0.36 6.95
N LYS A 51 5.42 -0.19 7.67
CA LYS A 51 4.98 1.12 8.22
C LYS A 51 5.79 1.60 9.42
N LYS A 52 6.61 0.74 10.04
CA LYS A 52 7.38 1.09 11.26
C LYS A 52 8.69 1.82 10.98
N GLU A 53 8.95 2.25 9.74
CA GLU A 53 10.10 3.11 9.46
C GLU A 53 10.00 4.46 10.21
N PRO A 54 11.14 5.06 10.60
CA PRO A 54 11.25 5.91 11.78
C PRO A 54 10.55 7.29 11.70
N LYS A 55 9.98 7.64 10.55
CA LYS A 55 9.18 8.86 10.41
C LYS A 55 7.74 8.51 10.71
N ARG A 56 7.24 9.00 11.85
CA ARG A 56 5.84 8.93 12.33
C ARG A 56 4.85 9.67 11.42
N GLU A 57 4.96 9.50 10.11
CA GLU A 57 4.07 10.11 9.14
C GLU A 57 2.99 9.09 8.75
N ASN A 58 1.76 9.58 8.62
CA ASN A 58 0.63 8.76 8.20
C ASN A 58 0.78 8.47 6.71
N PHE A 59 0.80 7.20 6.33
CA PHE A 59 0.84 6.78 4.93
C PHE A 59 -0.56 6.32 4.50
N TYR A 60 -0.96 6.71 3.28
CA TYR A 60 -2.15 6.17 2.66
C TYR A 60 -1.90 4.72 2.22
N ILE A 61 -2.92 3.89 2.39
CA ILE A 61 -2.92 2.48 1.99
C ILE A 61 -4.07 2.23 1.03
N GLY A 62 -4.04 1.10 0.33
CA GLY A 62 -5.03 0.73 -0.68
C GLY A 62 -6.36 0.27 -0.09
N LEU A 63 -6.67 0.64 1.15
CA LEU A 63 -7.94 0.35 1.79
C LEU A 63 -8.90 1.48 1.47
N THR A 64 -9.95 1.17 0.71
CA THR A 64 -10.98 2.12 0.31
C THR A 64 -12.36 1.60 0.72
N ALA A 65 -13.34 2.49 0.81
CA ALA A 65 -14.71 2.11 1.08
C ALA A 65 -15.62 2.86 0.11
N GLU A 66 -16.28 2.13 -0.79
CA GLU A 66 -17.29 2.71 -1.69
C GLU A 66 -18.54 3.18 -0.92
N LYS A 67 -18.86 2.50 0.19
CA LYS A 67 -19.89 2.91 1.14
C LYS A 67 -19.34 2.80 2.55
N VAL A 68 -19.80 3.68 3.44
CA VAL A 68 -19.46 3.63 4.87
C VAL A 68 -19.76 2.22 5.40
N GLY A 69 -18.72 1.51 5.85
CA GLY A 69 -18.81 0.15 6.36
C GLY A 69 -18.50 -0.98 5.36
N GLN A 70 -18.34 -0.68 4.06
CA GLN A 70 -17.95 -1.64 3.01
C GLN A 70 -16.49 -1.42 2.59
N TRP A 71 -15.57 -1.80 3.46
CA TRP A 71 -14.13 -1.71 3.20
C TRP A 71 -13.70 -2.77 2.18
N GLN A 72 -12.93 -2.33 1.19
CA GLN A 72 -12.34 -3.17 0.16
C GLN A 72 -10.93 -2.70 -0.16
N TRP A 73 -10.09 -3.65 -0.56
CA TRP A 73 -8.75 -3.34 -1.04
C TRP A 73 -8.78 -3.02 -2.54
N VAL A 74 -7.87 -2.16 -3.00
CA VAL A 74 -7.72 -1.79 -4.42
C VAL A 74 -7.43 -2.99 -5.34
N ASP A 75 -6.92 -4.10 -4.79
CA ASP A 75 -6.70 -5.36 -5.51
C ASP A 75 -7.94 -6.28 -5.56
N LYS A 76 -9.08 -5.81 -5.04
CA LYS A 76 -10.34 -6.55 -4.86
C LYS A 76 -10.29 -7.67 -3.81
N THR A 77 -9.24 -7.72 -2.99
CA THR A 77 -9.18 -8.64 -1.86
C THR A 77 -10.21 -8.23 -0.80
N PRO A 78 -10.99 -9.17 -0.23
CA PRO A 78 -11.95 -8.84 0.80
C PRO A 78 -11.24 -8.45 2.10
N TYR A 79 -11.64 -7.33 2.71
CA TYR A 79 -11.11 -6.90 4.00
C TYR A 79 -11.27 -7.97 5.11
N ASN A 80 -12.31 -8.81 5.05
CA ASN A 80 -12.55 -9.88 6.02
C ASN A 80 -11.48 -10.99 6.02
N VAL A 81 -10.62 -11.04 5.00
CA VAL A 81 -9.54 -12.05 4.88
C VAL A 81 -8.20 -11.49 5.35
N THR A 82 -8.10 -10.18 5.54
CA THR A 82 -6.88 -9.51 6.02
C THR A 82 -6.80 -9.52 7.55
N ALA A 83 -5.75 -10.16 8.09
CA ALA A 83 -5.58 -10.56 9.51
C ALA A 83 -4.83 -9.56 10.41
#